data_AF-A0A3N5TYG6-F1
#
_entry.id   AF-A0A3N5TYG6-F1
#
_cell.length_a   1.000
_cell.length_b   1.000
_cell.length_c   1.000
_cell.angle_alpha   90.00
_cell.angle_beta   90.00
_cell.angle_gamma   90.00
#
_symmetry.space_group_name_H-M   'P 1'
#
loop_
_entity.id
_entity.type
_entity.pdbx_description
1 polymer ?
#
loop_
_entity_poly.entity_id
_entity_poly.type
_entity_poly.pdbx_seq_one_letter_code
_entity_poly.pdbx_strand_id
1 'polypeptide(L)' 'GECRYLEGNIRAKKRVIFVKNILEEIGLGGRRLSIHNIKQGDSEAAGVIFKQILSDVNELGPSPE' A
#
# COMPACT_ATOMS: atom_id res chain seq x y z
N GLY A 1 -2.54 6.08 -14.64
CA GLY A 1 -3.08 6.62 -13.39
C GLY A 1 -3.24 8.10 -13.57
N GLU A 2 -4.46 8.60 -13.55
CA GLU A 2 -4.74 10.04 -13.70
C GLU A 2 -4.37 10.77 -12.41
N CYS A 3 -3.08 11.05 -12.26
CA CYS A 3 -2.64 12.04 -11.29
C CYS A 3 -3.01 13.41 -11.86
N ARG A 4 -3.68 14.24 -11.07
CA ARG A 4 -3.92 15.66 -11.41
C ARG A 4 -2.63 16.41 -11.76
N TYR A 5 -1.48 15.89 -11.30
CA TYR A 5 -0.13 16.44 -11.50
C TYR A 5 0.80 15.48 -12.28
N LEU A 6 0.22 14.58 -13.09
CA LEU A 6 0.87 13.64 -14.03
C LEU A 6 1.79 12.56 -13.41
N GLU A 7 2.76 12.93 -12.58
CA GLU A 7 3.82 12.01 -12.12
C GLU A 7 3.79 11.65 -10.63
N GLY A 8 2.94 12.32 -9.84
CA GLY A 8 2.93 12.15 -8.37
C GLY A 8 2.70 10.70 -7.94
N ASN A 9 1.78 10.00 -8.62
CA ASN A 9 1.51 8.58 -8.36
C ASN A 9 2.68 7.65 -8.72
N ILE A 10 3.42 7.95 -9.79
CA ILE A 10 4.60 7.19 -10.22
C ILE A 10 5.71 7.36 -9.18
N ARG A 11 5.97 8.59 -8.73
CA ARG A 11 6.98 8.88 -7.70
C ARG A 11 6.59 8.24 -6.36
N ALA A 12 5.31 8.28 -5.98
CA ALA A 12 4.81 7.60 -4.79
C ALA A 12 5.02 6.08 -4.87
N LYS A 13 4.71 5.46 -6.01
CA LYS A 13 4.95 4.02 -6.22
C LYS A 13 6.43 3.66 -6.07
N LYS A 14 7.34 4.46 -6.65
CA LYS A 14 8.79 4.25 -6.50
C LYS A 14 9.23 4.32 -5.03
N ARG A 15 8.77 5.32 -4.29
CA ARG A 15 9.08 5.46 -2.84
C ARG A 15 8.55 4.29 -2.02
N VAL A 16 7.33 3.83 -2.30
CA VAL A 16 6.74 2.69 -1.60
C VAL A 16 7.52 1.40 -1.89
N ILE A 17 7.93 1.15 -3.13
CA ILE A 17 8.77 -0.02 -3.45
C ILE A 17 10.10 0.04 -2.68
N PHE A 18 10.73 1.20 -2.62
CA PHE A 18 11.97 1.37 -1.85
C PHE A 18 11.77 1.07 -0.36
N VAL A 19 10.72 1.63 0.27
CA VAL A 19 10.43 1.39 1.69
C VAL A 19 10.07 -0.08 1.95
N LYS A 20 9.35 -0.74 1.03
CA LYS A 20 9.07 -2.18 1.14
C LYS A 20 10.34 -3.01 1.25
N ASN A 21 11.35 -2.70 0.45
CA ASN A 21 12.63 -3.40 0.50
C ASN A 21 13.33 -3.16 1.85
N ILE A 22 13.33 -1.92 2.35
CA ILE A 22 13.88 -1.62 3.67
C ILE A 22 13.17 -2.42 4.76
N LEU A 23 11.82 -2.45 4.75
CA LEU A 23 11.03 -3.21 5.72
C LEU A 23 11.35 -4.71 5.70
N GLU A 24 11.67 -5.26 4.54
CA GLU A 24 12.12 -6.65 4.40
C GLU A 24 13.54 -6.83 4.99
N GLU A 25 14.47 -5.94 4.64
CA GLU A 25 15.86 -5.97 5.12
C GLU A 25 15.98 -5.86 6.64
N ILE A 26 15.13 -5.06 7.29
CA ILE A 26 15.11 -4.89 8.75
C ILE A 26 14.24 -5.92 9.48
N GLY A 27 13.63 -6.88 8.76
CA GLY A 27 12.84 -7.97 9.36
C GLY A 27 11.41 -7.62 9.79
N LEU A 28 10.90 -6.43 9.44
CA LEU A 28 9.49 -6.06 9.71
C LEU A 28 8.51 -6.62 8.66
N GLY A 29 9.01 -6.98 7.48
CA GLY A 29 8.26 -7.59 6.39
C GLY A 29 7.63 -6.55 5.46
N GLY A 30 8.10 -6.51 4.21
CA GLY A 30 7.65 -5.54 3.20
C GLY A 30 6.16 -5.65 2.83
N ARG A 31 5.53 -6.78 3.14
CA ARG A 31 4.07 -6.99 2.95
C ARG A 31 3.21 -6.11 3.85
N ARG A 32 3.75 -5.53 4.93
CA ARG A 32 3.03 -4.62 5.84
C ARG A 32 2.73 -3.25 5.25
N LEU A 33 3.34 -2.90 4.12
CA LEU A 33 3.09 -1.65 3.40
C LEU A 33 2.36 -1.96 2.09
N SER A 34 1.31 -1.21 1.76
CA SER A 34 0.64 -1.31 0.45
C SER A 34 0.29 0.08 -0.08
N ILE A 35 0.19 0.21 -1.40
CA ILE A 35 -0.23 1.44 -2.09
C ILE A 35 -1.25 1.06 -3.16
N HIS A 36 -2.39 1.74 -3.14
CA HIS A 36 -3.50 1.51 -4.06
C HIS A 36 -3.91 2.83 -4.71
N ASN A 37 -4.25 2.78 -6.00
CA ASN A 37 -4.78 3.94 -6.71
C ASN A 37 -6.30 3.83 -6.76
N ILE A 38 -6.99 4.80 -6.18
CA ILE A 38 -8.45 4.86 -6.17
C ILE A 38 -8.88 6.10 -6.94
N LYS A 39 -9.89 5.96 -7.80
CA LYS A 39 -10.49 7.10 -8.50
C LYS A 39 -11.31 7.93 -7.51
N GLN A 40 -11.33 9.24 -7.68
CA GLN A 40 -12.13 10.11 -6.81
C GLN A 40 -13.61 9.69 -6.86
N GLY A 41 -14.22 9.46 -5.68
CA GLY A 41 -15.62 9.07 -5.55
C GLY A 41 -15.90 7.57 -5.66
N ASP A 42 -14.90 6.74 -5.99
CA ASP A 42 -15.07 5.29 -6.13
C ASP A 42 -15.03 4.58 -4.77
N SER A 43 -16.16 4.67 -4.04
CA SER A 43 -16.31 4.10 -2.69
C SER A 43 -16.38 2.57 -2.70
N GLU A 44 -16.83 1.98 -3.81
CA GLU A 44 -16.88 0.52 -3.97
C GLU A 44 -15.46 -0.06 -4.08
N ALA A 45 -14.63 0.51 -4.95
CA ALA A 45 -13.23 0.11 -5.04
C ALA A 45 -12.48 0.29 -3.72
N ALA A 46 -12.74 1.39 -3.00
CA ALA A 46 -12.19 1.61 -1.67
C ALA A 46 -12.62 0.51 -0.68
N GLY A 47 -13.89 0.12 -0.67
CA GLY A 47 -14.42 -0.95 0.17
C GLY A 47 -13.75 -2.31 -0.08
N VAL A 48 -13.51 -2.67 -1.35
CA VAL A 48 -12.80 -3.90 -1.72
C VAL A 48 -11.36 -3.86 -1.22
N ILE A 49 -10.67 -2.74 -1.42
CA ILE A 49 -9.28 -2.55 -0.97
C ILE A 49 -9.19 -2.64 0.56
N PHE A 50 -10.11 -2.03 1.30
CA PHE A 50 -10.12 -2.13 2.76
C PHE A 50 -10.31 -3.56 3.25
N LYS A 51 -11.20 -4.34 2.62
CA LYS A 51 -11.37 -5.76 2.96
C LYS A 51 -10.09 -6.55 2.71
N GLN A 52 -9.39 -6.29 1.61
CA GLN A 52 -8.09 -6.92 1.34
C GLN A 52 -7.05 -6.55 2.40
N ILE A 53 -6.93 -5.26 2.74
CA ILE A 53 -5.98 -4.79 3.77
C ILE A 53 -6.27 -5.46 5.12
N LEU A 54 -7.54 -5.57 5.52
CA LEU A 54 -7.91 -6.25 6.76
C LEU A 54 -7.57 -7.74 6.73
N SER A 55 -7.75 -8.41 5.58
CA SER A 55 -7.32 -9.79 5.40
C SER A 55 -5.80 -9.92 5.54
N ASP A 56 -5.04 -9.08 4.85
CA ASP A 56 -3.58 -9.08 4.88
C ASP A 56 -3.05 -8.84 6.31
N VAL A 57 -3.64 -7.89 7.04
CA VAL A 57 -3.27 -7.59 8.43
C VAL A 57 -3.57 -8.77 9.37
N ASN A 58 -4.72 -9.42 9.20
CA ASN A 58 -5.06 -10.62 9.98
C ASN A 58 -4.08 -11.78 9.73
N GLU A 59 -3.64 -11.98 8.48
CA GLU A 59 -2.65 -13.01 8.14
C GLU A 59 -1.24 -12.68 8.65
N LEU A 60 -0.84 -11.40 8.59
CA LEU A 60 0.47 -10.94 9.03
C LEU A 60 0.61 -10.88 10.56
N GLY A 61 -0.51 -10.77 11.28
CA GLY A 61 -0.51 -10.56 12.72
C GLY A 61 0.06 -9.20 13.13
N PRO A 62 0.22 -8.96 14.45
CA PRO A 62 0.76 -7.71 14.97
C PRO A 62 2.16 -7.41 14.41
N SER A 63 2.51 -6.12 14.35
CA SER A 63 3.88 -5.74 13.98
C SER A 63 4.86 -6.28 15.01
N PRO A 64 6.04 -6.76 14.60
CA PRO A 64 7.15 -6.99 15.53
C PRO A 64 7.48 -5.69 16.27
N GLU A 65 7.87 -5.81 17.55
CA GLU A 65 8.50 -4.71 18.32
C GLU A 65 9.98 -4.57 18.00
#